data_AF-A0A8S2RZN9-F1
#
_entry.id   AF-A0A8S2RZN9-F1
#
_cell.length_a   1.000
_cell.length_b   1.000
_cell.length_c   1.000
_cell.angle_alpha   90.00
_cell.angle_beta   90.00
_cell.angle_gamma   90.00
#
_symmetry.space_group_name_H-M   'P 1'
#
loop_
_entity.id
_entity.type
_entity.pdbx_description
1 polymer ?
#
loop_
_entity_poly.entity_id
_entity_poly.type
_entity_poly.pdbx_seq_one_letter_code
_entity_poly.pdbx_strand_id
1 'polypeptide(L)' 'MVLLGFADDVLDLRWSVKLLLPLIASLPLLLVYFANYHSTTIILPKPVRPYLGQQWNLGILYYVYM' A
#
# COMPACT_ATOMS: atom_id res chain seq x y z
N MET A 1 -7.68 -0.43 11.15
CA MET A 1 -7.60 1.04 11.08
C MET A 1 -8.46 1.75 12.12
N VAL A 2 -9.73 1.37 12.36
CA VAL A 2 -10.61 2.05 13.35
C VAL A 2 -10.02 2.08 14.77
N LEU A 3 -9.56 0.93 15.29
CA LEU A 3 -8.98 0.85 16.63
C LEU A 3 -7.70 1.69 16.78
N LEU A 4 -6.87 1.75 15.74
CA LEU A 4 -5.64 2.54 15.72
C LEU A 4 -5.92 4.04 15.67
N GLY A 5 -6.93 4.46 14.91
CA GLY A 5 -7.38 5.85 14.92
C GLY A 5 -7.92 6.26 16.29
N PHE A 6 -8.67 5.38 16.96
CA PHE A 6 -9.11 5.60 18.34
C PHE A 6 -7.93 5.70 19.32
N ALA A 7 -6.96 4.79 19.23
CA ALA A 7 -5.77 4.83 20.09
C ALA A 7 -4.93 6.10 19.86
N ASP A 8 -4.83 6.58 18.62
CA ASP A 8 -4.12 7.83 18.29
C ASP A 8 -4.78 9.06 18.94
N ASP A 9 -6.11 9.10 18.94
CA ASP A 9 -6.91 10.20 19.49
C ASP A 9 -6.90 10.20 21.03
N VAL A 10 -6.89 9.02 21.67
CA VAL A 10 -6.86 8.89 23.13
C VAL A 10 -5.46 9.10 23.72
N LEU A 11 -4.40 8.68 23.02
CA LEU A 11 -3.03 8.64 23.55
C LEU A 11 -2.12 9.77 23.05
N ASP A 12 -2.61 10.65 22.17
CA ASP A 12 -1.84 11.76 21.56
C ASP A 12 -0.44 11.33 21.09
N LEU A 13 -0.40 10.34 20.20
CA LEU A 13 0.87 9.73 19.80
C LEU A 13 1.79 10.71 19.05
N ARG A 14 3.10 10.49 19.18
CA ARG A 14 4.11 11.25 18.43
C ARG A 14 3.99 10.96 16.93
N TRP A 15 4.19 11.99 16.11
CA TRP A 15 4.06 11.94 14.65
C TRP A 15 4.84 10.80 13.96
N SER A 16 6.02 10.42 14.49
CA SER A 16 6.84 9.33 13.93
C SER A 16 6.15 7.97 14.03
N VAL A 17 5.39 7.75 15.10
CA VAL A 17 4.68 6.49 15.35
C VAL A 17 3.38 6.44 14.56
N LYS A 18 2.75 7.61 14.33
CA LYS A 18 1.57 7.74 13.46
C LYS A 18 1.83 7.28 12.01
N LEU A 19 3.08 7.33 11.54
CA LEU A 19 3.46 6.82 10.21
C LEU A 19 3.72 5.30 10.19
N LEU A 20 4.25 4.75 11.29
CA LEU A 20 4.59 3.32 11.38
C LEU A 20 3.38 2.43 11.70
N LEU A 21 2.42 2.93 12.49
CA LEU A 21 1.25 2.15 12.89
C LEU A 21 0.35 1.74 11.72
N PRO A 22 0.06 2.62 10.73
CA PRO A 22 -0.67 2.23 9.53
C PRO A 22 0.08 1.19 8.70
N LEU A 23 1.41 1.29 8.62
CA LEU A 23 2.24 0.33 7.86
C LEU A 23 2.14 -1.08 8.43
N ILE A 24 2.15 -1.23 9.76
CA ILE A 24 1.98 -2.54 10.41
C ILE A 24 0.54 -3.04 10.21
N ALA A 25 -0.43 -2.14 10.29
CA ALA A 25 -1.83 -2.48 10.16
C ALA A 25 -2.26 -2.84 8.72
N SER A 26 -1.50 -2.44 7.69
CA SER A 26 -1.73 -2.88 6.31
C SER A 26 -1.09 -4.23 5.98
N LEU A 27 -0.14 -4.75 6.78
CA LEU A 27 0.51 -6.04 6.52
C LEU A 27 -0.45 -7.22 6.28
N PRO A 28 -1.57 -7.40 7.03
CA PRO A 28 -2.51 -8.47 6.76
C PRO A 28 -3.12 -8.39 5.36
N LEU A 29 -3.37 -7.15 4.87
CA LEU A 29 -3.86 -6.93 3.51
C LEU A 29 -2.83 -7.36 2.48
N LEU A 30 -1.56 -6.99 2.67
CA LEU A 30 -0.45 -7.40 1.79
C LEU A 30 -0.30 -8.92 1.75
N LEU A 31 -0.41 -9.59 2.90
CA LEU A 31 -0.33 -11.06 2.98
C LEU A 31 -1.47 -11.74 2.23
N VAL A 32 -2.71 -11.28 2.40
CA VAL A 32 -3.87 -11.79 1.67
C VAL A 32 -3.71 -11.57 0.17
N TYR A 33 -3.21 -10.41 -0.24
CA TYR A 33 -2.98 -10.09 -1.64
C TYR A 33 -1.90 -10.98 -2.26
N PHE A 34 -0.79 -11.19 -1.55
CA PHE A 34 0.29 -12.07 -1.96
C PHE A 34 -0.18 -13.52 -2.12
N ALA A 35 -1.02 -14.02 -1.20
CA ALA A 35 -1.50 -15.39 -1.21
C ALA A 35 -2.56 -15.69 -2.29
N ASN A 36 -3.42 -14.72 -2.62
CA ASN A 36 -4.59 -14.98 -3.50
C ASN A 36 -4.41 -14.52 -4.94
N TYR A 37 -3.85 -13.33 -5.17
CA TYR A 37 -3.92 -12.68 -6.50
C TYR A 37 -2.55 -12.49 -7.15
N HIS A 38 -1.53 -12.13 -6.36
CA HIS A 38 -0.13 -11.92 -6.80
C HIS A 38 0.05 -11.08 -8.09
N SER A 39 -0.95 -10.27 -8.47
CA SER A 39 -0.97 -9.58 -9.76
C SER A 39 -0.28 -8.21 -9.67
N THR A 40 1.02 -8.19 -9.87
CA THR A 40 1.84 -6.96 -9.76
C THR A 40 1.83 -6.07 -11.01
N THR A 41 0.91 -6.34 -11.94
CA THR A 41 0.81 -5.61 -13.22
C THR A 41 -0.21 -4.48 -13.11
N ILE A 42 0.25 -3.25 -13.34
CA ILE A 42 -0.61 -2.06 -13.39
C ILE A 42 -0.87 -1.62 -14.83
N ILE A 43 -2.02 -1.00 -15.04
CA ILE A 43 -2.36 -0.35 -16.31
C ILE A 43 -1.88 1.09 -16.26
N LEU A 44 -1.08 1.51 -17.24
CA LEU A 44 -0.53 2.86 -17.27
C LEU A 44 -1.57 3.92 -17.70
N PRO A 45 -1.49 5.14 -17.11
CA PRO A 45 -2.38 6.23 -17.49
C PRO A 45 -2.11 6.68 -18.93
N LYS A 46 -3.19 7.12 -19.62
CA LYS A 46 -3.17 7.53 -21.04
C LYS A 46 -1.97 8.42 -21.46
N PRO A 47 -1.57 9.47 -20.72
CA PRO A 47 -0.44 10.32 -21.13
C PRO A 47 0.93 9.60 -21.15
N VAL A 48 1.09 8.51 -20.39
CA VAL A 48 2.37 7.81 -20.22
C VAL A 48 2.48 6.55 -21.09
N ARG A 49 1.35 6.11 -21.66
CA ARG A 49 1.26 4.98 -22.59
C ARG A 49 2.19 5.04 -23.81
N PRO A 50 2.42 6.20 -24.48
CA PRO A 50 3.29 6.22 -25.65
C PRO A 50 4.77 5.94 -25.32
N TYR A 51 5.20 6.12 -24.07
CA TYR A 51 6.59 5.92 -23.66
C TYR A 51 6.85 4.54 -23.06
N LEU A 52 5.94 4.04 -22.22
CA LEU A 52 6.15 2.81 -21.45
C LEU A 52 5.23 1.65 -21.91
N GLY A 53 4.23 1.89 -22.75
CA GLY A 53 3.26 0.87 -23.17
C GLY A 53 2.00 0.84 -22.29
N GLN A 54 1.15 -0.18 -22.46
CA GLN A 54 -0.17 -0.22 -21.82
C GLN A 54 -0.16 -0.85 -20.41
N GLN A 55 0.72 -1.82 -20.16
CA GLN A 55 0.79 -2.58 -18.92
C GLN A 55 2.25 -2.67 -18.46
N TRP A 56 2.49 -2.42 -17.17
CA TRP A 56 3.81 -2.54 -16.55
C TRP A 56 3.75 -3.40 -15.30
N ASN A 57 4.70 -4.32 -15.17
CA ASN A 57 4.87 -5.12 -13.96
C ASN A 57 5.86 -4.42 -13.02
N LEU A 58 5.41 -4.09 -11.80
CA LEU A 58 6.23 -3.39 -10.80
C LEU A 58 6.94 -4.34 -9.82
N GLY A 59 6.56 -5.63 -9.81
CA GLY A 59 7.08 -6.61 -8.87
C GLY A 59 6.98 -6.13 -7.41
N ILE A 60 8.12 -6.08 -6.72
CA ILE A 60 8.21 -5.68 -5.30
C ILE A 60 7.75 -4.24 -5.04
N LEU A 61 7.93 -3.34 -6.01
CA LEU A 61 7.53 -1.93 -5.86
C LEU A 61 6.01 -1.78 -5.72
N TYR A 62 5.24 -2.73 -6.25
CA TYR A 62 3.80 -2.77 -6.08
C TYR A 62 3.40 -3.00 -4.61
N TYR A 63 4.14 -3.83 -3.88
CA TYR A 63 3.89 -4.10 -2.46
C TYR A 63 4.32 -2.94 -1.56
N VAL A 64 5.29 -2.12 -1.99
CA VAL A 64 5.67 -0.89 -1.27
C VAL A 64 4.63 0.21 -1.47
N TYR A 65 3.94 0.20 -2.62
CA TYR A 65 2.85 1.13 -2.92
C TYR A 65 1.55 0.79 -2.17
N MET A 66 1.26 -0.50 -1.98
CA MET A 66 0.09 -0.99 -1.24
C MET A 66 0.15 -0.63 0.25
#